data_AF-A0A2G9M9Y5-F1
#
_entry.id   AF-A0A2G9M9Y5-F1
#
_cell.length_a   1.000
_cell.length_b   1.000
_cell.length_c   1.000
_cell.angle_alpha   90.00
_cell.angle_beta   90.00
_cell.angle_gamma   90.00
#
_symmetry.space_group_name_H-M   'P 1'
#
loop_
_entity.id
_entity.type
_entity.pdbx_description
1 polymer ?
#
loop_
_entity_poly.entity_id
_entity_poly.type
_entity_poly.pdbx_seq_one_letter_code
_entity_poly.pdbx_strand_id
1 'polypeptide(L)'
;MAEKVAKAGVKKEGGYLYFVDKNGDVSRAKMARGRKGRAGKPEKVAKVGVKKQSGYLYFVDKNGDVSRAKMARGGKKRKAAKPKAKRKTAKKKRR
;
A
#
# COMPACT_ATOMS: atom_id res chain seq x y z
N MET A 1 -1.65 -14.51 9.91
CA MET A 1 -1.47 -15.42 8.78
C MET A 1 -2.25 -14.88 7.59
N ALA A 2 -1.71 -15.00 6.38
CA ALA A 2 -2.43 -14.68 5.15
C ALA A 2 -2.87 -16.00 4.49
N GLU A 3 -4.08 -16.03 3.95
CA GLU A 3 -4.65 -17.19 3.27
C GLU A 3 -4.73 -16.92 1.77
N LYS A 4 -4.31 -17.87 0.95
CA LYS A 4 -4.50 -17.80 -0.50
C LYS A 4 -5.98 -18.02 -0.81
N VAL A 5 -6.57 -17.09 -1.56
CA VAL A 5 -8.01 -17.14 -1.93
C VAL A 5 -8.23 -17.45 -3.40
N ALA A 6 -7.27 -17.10 -4.27
CA ALA A 6 -7.36 -17.41 -5.68
C ALA A 6 -5.97 -17.45 -6.33
N LYS A 7 -5.81 -18.35 -7.31
CA LYS A 7 -4.64 -18.34 -8.19
C LYS A 7 -4.83 -17.25 -9.25
N ALA A 8 -3.85 -16.37 -9.38
CA ALA A 8 -3.88 -15.31 -10.39
C ALA A 8 -2.69 -15.41 -11.37
N GLY A 9 -1.60 -16.06 -10.97
CA GLY A 9 -0.45 -16.31 -11.86
C GLY A 9 0.22 -15.02 -12.38
N VAL A 10 0.11 -13.91 -11.65
CA VAL A 10 0.57 -12.61 -12.12
C VAL A 10 2.07 -12.47 -11.93
N LYS A 11 2.81 -12.29 -13.03
CA LYS A 11 4.24 -11.94 -12.99
C LYS A 11 4.40 -10.49 -12.55
N LYS A 12 5.15 -10.27 -11.46
CA LYS A 12 5.42 -8.94 -10.92
C LYS A 12 6.60 -8.32 -11.63
N GLU A 13 6.38 -7.14 -12.20
CA GLU A 13 7.40 -6.32 -12.84
C GLU A 13 7.85 -5.20 -11.89
N GLY A 14 9.14 -4.88 -11.93
CA GLY A 14 9.71 -3.78 -11.17
C GLY A 14 9.11 -2.43 -11.59
N GLY A 15 8.81 -1.57 -10.62
CA GLY A 15 8.25 -0.23 -10.88
C GLY A 15 6.72 -0.16 -10.91
N TYR A 16 6.03 -1.29 -10.73
CA TYR A 16 4.57 -1.36 -10.65
C TYR A 16 4.08 -1.79 -9.27
N LEU A 17 2.94 -1.23 -8.85
CA LEU A 17 2.17 -1.69 -7.70
C LEU A 17 1.08 -2.62 -8.20
N TYR A 18 1.02 -3.82 -7.64
CA TYR A 18 -0.02 -4.81 -7.93
C TYR A 18 -1.03 -4.85 -6.79
N PHE A 19 -2.31 -4.75 -7.14
CA PHE A 19 -3.39 -4.71 -6.16
C PHE A 19 -4.68 -5.33 -6.73
N VAL A 20 -5.62 -5.65 -5.83
CA VAL A 20 -6.94 -6.17 -6.20
C VAL A 20 -7.91 -5.00 -6.35
N ASP A 21 -8.50 -4.82 -7.52
CA ASP A 21 -9.44 -3.73 -7.85
C ASP A 21 -10.82 -3.91 -7.17
N LYS A 22 -11.75 -2.97 -7.40
CA LYS A 22 -13.10 -3.04 -6.80
C LYS A 22 -13.91 -4.26 -7.28
N ASN A 23 -13.59 -4.78 -8.47
CA ASN A 23 -14.30 -5.90 -9.08
C ASN A 23 -13.72 -7.26 -8.63
N GLY A 24 -12.62 -7.25 -7.86
CA GLY A 24 -11.96 -8.47 -7.41
C GLY A 24 -10.90 -9.00 -8.39
N ASP A 25 -10.51 -8.19 -9.38
CA ASP A 25 -9.50 -8.53 -10.37
C ASP A 25 -8.13 -7.96 -9.98
N VAL A 26 -7.06 -8.53 -10.53
CA VAL A 26 -5.70 -8.00 -10.28
C VAL A 26 -5.38 -6.94 -11.31
N SER A 27 -4.95 -5.78 -10.80
CA SER A 27 -4.50 -4.65 -11.60
C SER A 27 -3.10 -4.19 -11.19
N ARG A 28 -2.38 -3.59 -12.13
CA ARG A 28 -1.08 -2.95 -11.91
C ARG A 28 -1.17 -1.45 -12.15
N ALA A 29 -0.39 -0.66 -11.42
CA ALA A 29 -0.24 0.77 -11.68
C ALA A 29 1.22 1.18 -11.52
N LYS A 30 1.71 2.10 -12.37
CA LYS A 30 3.08 2.62 -12.25
C LYS A 30 3.23 3.31 -10.89
N MET A 31 4.22 2.91 -10.10
CA MET A 31 4.43 3.48 -8.77
C MET A 31 4.84 4.94 -8.87
N ALA A 32 4.13 5.82 -8.14
CA ALA A 32 4.60 7.17 -7.89
C ALA A 32 5.81 7.12 -6.95
N ARG A 33 7.00 7.43 -7.48
CA ARG A 33 8.19 7.63 -6.64
C ARG A 33 8.24 9.09 -6.19
N GLY A 34 8.20 9.32 -4.88
CA GLY A 34 8.30 10.65 -4.26
C GLY A 34 6.99 11.45 -4.19
N ARG A 35 7.04 12.60 -3.50
CA ARG A 35 5.87 13.44 -3.16
C ARG A 35 5.20 14.13 -4.37
N LYS A 36 5.85 14.10 -5.54
CA LYS A 36 5.42 14.77 -6.78
C LYS A 36 4.97 13.80 -7.88
N GLY A 37 5.16 12.49 -7.71
CA GLY A 37 4.80 11.50 -8.72
C GLY A 37 3.30 11.26 -8.74
N ARG A 38 2.66 11.34 -9.92
CA ARG A 38 1.30 10.82 -10.10
C ARG A 38 1.38 9.31 -10.24
N ALA A 39 0.55 8.59 -9.48
CA ALA A 39 0.41 7.15 -9.70
C ALA A 39 -0.10 6.94 -11.13
N GLY A 40 0.46 5.95 -11.83
CA GLY A 40 0.03 5.63 -13.19
C GLY A 40 -1.43 5.19 -13.21
N LYS A 41 -2.08 5.30 -14.38
CA LYS A 41 -3.42 4.74 -14.57
C LYS A 41 -3.39 3.23 -14.27
N PRO A 42 -4.36 2.71 -13.53
CA PRO A 42 -4.42 1.29 -13.24
C PRO A 42 -4.81 0.50 -14.50
N GLU A 43 -4.09 -0.59 -14.74
CA GLU A 43 -4.30 -1.50 -15.86
C GLU A 43 -4.62 -2.89 -15.31
N LYS A 44 -5.68 -3.51 -15.82
CA LYS A 44 -6.08 -4.85 -15.42
C LYS A 44 -5.18 -5.89 -16.07
N VAL A 45 -4.60 -6.77 -15.26
CA VAL A 45 -3.64 -7.80 -15.72
C VAL A 45 -4.17 -9.21 -15.61
N ALA A 46 -5.09 -9.47 -14.68
CA ALA A 46 -5.74 -10.77 -14.57
C ALA A 46 -7.18 -10.63 -14.07
N LYS A 47 -8.11 -11.33 -14.71
CA LYS A 47 -9.49 -11.48 -14.27
C LYS A 47 -9.54 -12.65 -13.29
N VAL A 48 -9.93 -12.39 -12.05
CA VAL A 48 -9.94 -13.39 -10.96
C VAL A 48 -11.30 -13.43 -10.28
N GLY A 49 -12.02 -12.30 -10.20
CA GLY A 49 -13.37 -12.26 -9.63
C GLY A 49 -13.42 -12.54 -8.12
N VAL A 50 -12.42 -12.10 -7.36
CA VAL A 50 -12.37 -12.35 -5.91
C VAL A 50 -13.42 -11.54 -5.16
N LYS A 51 -14.32 -12.22 -4.45
CA LYS A 51 -15.30 -11.59 -3.55
C LYS A 51 -14.60 -11.05 -2.30
N LYS A 52 -14.60 -9.72 -2.15
CA LYS A 52 -14.01 -9.05 -0.98
C LYS A 52 -14.95 -9.13 0.21
N GLN A 53 -14.44 -9.67 1.32
CA GLN A 53 -15.14 -9.71 2.59
C GLN A 53 -14.71 -8.54 3.48
N SER A 54 -15.66 -7.99 4.22
CA SER A 54 -15.39 -6.96 5.22
C SER A 54 -14.43 -7.50 6.29
N GLY A 55 -13.52 -6.65 6.76
CA GLY A 55 -12.53 -7.05 7.78
C GLY A 55 -11.27 -7.73 7.22
N TYR A 56 -11.15 -7.95 5.91
CA TYR A 56 -9.96 -8.52 5.28
C TYR A 56 -9.29 -7.57 4.28
N LEU A 57 -7.95 -7.59 4.24
CA LEU A 57 -7.13 -6.96 3.23
C LEU A 57 -6.78 -7.98 2.17
N TYR A 58 -7.01 -7.64 0.90
CA TYR A 58 -6.71 -8.46 -0.25
C TYR A 58 -5.50 -7.91 -1.00
N PHE A 59 -4.52 -8.76 -1.30
CA PHE A 59 -3.28 -8.35 -1.95
C PHE A 59 -2.71 -9.49 -2.81
N VAL A 60 -1.76 -9.14 -3.68
CA VAL A 60 -1.03 -10.11 -4.50
C VAL A 60 0.22 -10.56 -3.76
N ASP A 61 0.36 -11.85 -3.50
CA ASP A 61 1.49 -12.45 -2.77
C ASP A 61 2.77 -12.53 -3.62
N LYS A 62 3.86 -13.08 -3.07
CA LYS A 62 5.14 -13.21 -3.79
C LYS A 62 5.05 -14.14 -5.00
N ASN A 63 4.13 -15.10 -4.99
CA ASN A 63 3.93 -16.06 -6.06
C ASN A 63 3.04 -15.51 -7.19
N GLY A 64 2.50 -14.30 -7.03
CA GLY A 64 1.62 -13.70 -8.02
C GLY A 64 0.16 -14.08 -7.85
N ASP A 65 -0.23 -14.64 -6.69
CA ASP A 65 -1.59 -15.08 -6.40
C ASP A 65 -2.31 -14.13 -5.45
N VAL A 66 -3.63 -14.17 -5.42
CA VAL A 66 -4.42 -13.33 -4.52
C VAL A 66 -4.55 -14.00 -3.16
N SER A 67 -4.14 -13.27 -2.13
CA SER A 67 -4.24 -13.68 -0.74
C SER A 67 -5.02 -12.66 0.08
N ARG A 68 -5.66 -13.12 1.17
CA ARG A 68 -6.36 -12.29 2.14
C ARG A 68 -5.69 -12.36 3.52
N ALA A 69 -5.74 -11.28 4.27
CA ALA A 69 -5.34 -11.25 5.68
C ALA A 69 -6.32 -10.42 6.50
N LYS A 70 -6.58 -10.81 7.77
CA LYS A 70 -7.45 -10.04 8.66
C LYS A 70 -6.86 -8.64 8.89
N MET A 71 -7.63 -7.58 8.62
CA MET A 71 -7.17 -6.21 8.82
C MET A 71 -6.99 -5.92 10.31
N ALA A 72 -5.81 -5.47 10.69
CA ALA A 72 -5.57 -4.89 12.00
C ALA A 72 -6.21 -3.48 12.06
N ARG A 73 -7.53 -3.39 12.29
CA ARG A 73 -8.26 -2.12 12.41
C ARG A 73 -8.06 -1.40 13.76
N GLY A 74 -7.04 -1.75 14.52
CA GLY A 74 -6.74 -1.18 15.83
C GLY A 74 -5.29 -0.71 15.92
N GLY A 75 -4.95 0.37 15.21
CA GLY A 75 -3.71 1.07 15.51
C GLY A 75 -3.82 1.70 16.90
N LYS A 76 -2.93 1.32 17.82
CA LYS A 76 -2.68 2.06 19.08
C LYS A 76 -2.69 3.54 18.73
N LYS A 77 -3.62 4.34 19.29
CA LYS A 77 -3.66 5.80 19.11
C LYS A 77 -2.22 6.29 19.24
N ARG A 78 -1.60 6.74 18.15
CA ARG A 78 -0.30 7.41 18.23
C ARG A 78 -0.56 8.61 19.12
N LYS A 79 -0.07 8.59 20.37
CA LYS A 79 -0.09 9.79 21.23
C LYS A 79 0.49 10.90 20.37
N ALA A 80 -0.27 11.97 20.18
CA ALA A 80 0.18 13.12 19.40
C ALA A 80 1.59 13.47 19.85
N ALA A 81 2.54 13.49 18.93
CA ALA A 81 3.89 13.91 19.25
C ALA A 81 3.80 15.34 19.79
N LYS A 82 4.13 15.54 21.07
CA LYS A 82 4.23 16.88 21.66
C LYS A 82 5.14 17.72 20.74
N PRO A 83 4.76 18.94 20.34
CA PRO A 83 5.60 19.77 19.50
C PRO A 83 6.94 19.98 20.21
N LYS A 84 8.04 19.55 19.59
CA LYS A 84 9.38 19.84 20.12
C LYS A 84 9.56 21.36 20.06
N ALA A 85 9.83 21.97 21.21
CA ALA A 85 10.07 23.41 21.34
C ALA A 85 11.09 23.87 20.29
N LYS A 86 10.75 24.94 19.56
CA LYS A 86 11.65 25.60 18.61
C LYS A 86 12.92 26.00 19.37
N ARG A 87 14.05 25.33 19.12
CA ARG A 87 15.37 25.80 19.57
C ARG A 87 15.56 27.18 18.95
N LYS A 88 15.50 28.23 19.79
CA LYS A 88 15.90 29.59 19.40
C LYS A 88 17.37 29.52 18.99
N THR A 89 17.65 29.84 17.73
CA THR A 89 19.00 29.97 17.19
C THR A 89 19.71 31.06 18.00
N ALA A 90 20.77 30.69 18.71
CA ALA A 90 21.60 31.62 19.48
C ALA A 90 22.25 32.63 18.53
N LYS A 91 22.15 33.93 18.89
CA LYS A 91 22.79 35.06 18.22
C LYS A 91 24.28 34.75 17.96
N LYS A 92 24.67 34.70 16.68
CA LYS A 92 26.08 34.75 16.27
C LYS A 92 26.60 36.17 16.56
N LYS A 93 27.26 36.34 17.71
CA LYS A 93 28.05 37.51 18.07
C LYS A 93 29.20 37.62 17.07
N ARG A 94 29.13 38.57 16.13
CA ARG A 94 30.29 38.96 15.31
C ARG A 94 31.10 39.94 16.17
N ARG A 95 32.37 39.59 16.40
CA ARG A 95 33.41 40.51 16.86
C ARG A 95 33.74 41.46 15.72
#